data_AF-A0A2K8LL04-F1
#
_entry.id   AF-A0A2K8LL04-F1
#
_cell.length_a   1.000
_cell.length_b   1.000
_cell.length_c   1.000
_cell.angle_alpha   90.00
_cell.angle_beta   90.00
_cell.angle_gamma   90.00
#
_symmetry.space_group_name_H-M   'P 1'
#
loop_
_entity.id
_entity.type
_entity.pdbx_description
1 polymer ?
#
loop_
_entity_poly.entity_id
_entity_poly.type
_entity_poly.pdbx_seq_one_letter_code
_entity_poly.pdbx_strand_id
1 'polypeptide(L)'
;MSQRSRALSRTFVAVGVLVAAAAGAAVPAAAAPKPSSVEKDIAQLEREYEDLLKATYSASALSEAKPRIEAPVSGSGRKAEGEPGAIPGCTPGPQDSEYNKLRAPLTDVEKRAVDVIGGLDYLYASVVANDKTPQVFGTDGQYTARAAAAIDKLRGFWDIESWNIQLVAHKGTDAASPEKMTQTFARGFAPARAAAAGALASKVVHEVPALQGGRNPLLSLNAFASPPGDPGGKRIVLGDGALELDARAGFGDVSVEGTLAHEYGHQVNFAHHNSPEDESGELGPDAYAGYFLAHAKGAAWDARAQQEFAYLSASNGDCEHSHGTPEQRKAAAAWGEKQALTQDNPNKIVPSATMIEKFRKEYPKLMKPRP
;
A
#
# COMPACT_ATOMS: atom_id res chain seq x y z
N MET A 1 -0.57 81.63 59.15
CA MET A 1 -0.60 81.87 57.69
C MET A 1 -1.32 80.70 57.04
N SER A 2 -2.44 81.01 56.36
CA SER A 2 -3.26 80.23 55.40
C SER A 2 -3.46 78.71 55.64
N GLN A 3 -4.54 78.27 56.34
CA GLN A 3 -5.89 77.91 55.82
C GLN A 3 -5.94 76.59 55.00
N ARG A 4 -6.60 75.53 55.53
CA ARG A 4 -7.98 75.05 55.21
C ARG A 4 -8.05 74.32 53.85
N SER A 5 -8.82 73.27 53.58
CA SER A 5 -9.81 72.45 54.27
C SER A 5 -10.11 71.25 53.36
N ARG A 6 -10.77 70.25 53.95
CA ARG A 6 -11.56 69.16 53.36
C ARG A 6 -12.26 69.49 52.03
N ALA A 7 -12.40 68.50 51.14
CA ALA A 7 -13.69 67.84 50.85
C ALA A 7 -13.58 66.93 49.61
N LEU A 8 -14.02 65.68 49.79
CA LEU A 8 -14.42 64.77 48.72
C LEU A 8 -15.74 65.26 48.11
N SER A 9 -15.78 65.45 46.79
CA SER A 9 -17.02 65.54 46.02
C SER A 9 -16.87 64.79 44.71
N ARG A 10 -17.84 63.90 44.47
CA ARG A 10 -18.03 63.09 43.27
C ARG A 10 -18.29 63.98 42.06
N THR A 11 -17.74 63.63 40.91
CA THR A 11 -18.24 64.09 39.62
C THR A 11 -18.26 62.91 38.65
N PHE A 12 -19.46 62.57 38.19
CA PHE A 12 -19.72 61.67 37.08
C PHE A 12 -19.09 62.26 35.82
N VAL A 13 -18.21 61.49 35.16
CA VAL A 13 -17.82 61.77 33.77
C VAL A 13 -18.42 60.67 32.91
N ALA A 14 -19.37 61.07 32.07
CA ALA A 14 -19.92 60.25 31.01
C ALA A 14 -18.79 59.91 30.02
N VAL A 15 -18.49 58.61 29.87
CA VAL A 15 -17.63 58.14 28.78
C VAL A 15 -18.48 58.12 27.51
N GLY A 16 -18.35 59.16 26.70
CA GLY A 16 -18.87 59.19 25.35
C GLY A 16 -18.13 58.15 24.49
N VAL A 17 -18.87 57.19 23.94
CA VAL A 17 -18.37 56.27 22.92
C VAL A 17 -18.14 57.07 21.64
N LEU A 18 -16.88 57.37 21.34
CA LEU A 18 -16.46 57.79 20.01
C LEU A 18 -16.51 56.56 19.10
N VAL A 19 -17.59 56.43 18.32
CA VAL A 19 -17.62 55.53 17.16
C VAL A 19 -16.73 56.17 16.10
N ALA A 20 -15.47 55.75 16.06
CA ALA A 20 -14.61 56.02 14.93
C ALA A 20 -15.14 55.20 13.73
N ALA A 21 -15.77 55.88 12.78
CA ALA A 21 -16.04 55.32 11.47
C ALA A 21 -14.70 55.07 10.76
N ALA A 22 -14.13 53.88 10.95
CA ALA A 22 -13.03 53.41 10.14
C ALA A 22 -13.59 53.14 8.74
N ALA A 23 -13.32 54.05 7.81
CA ALA A 23 -13.46 53.77 6.39
C ALA A 23 -12.55 52.59 6.06
N GLY A 24 -13.13 51.41 5.90
CA GLY A 24 -12.43 50.21 5.48
C GLY A 24 -11.87 50.42 4.07
N ALA A 25 -10.60 50.80 3.98
CA ALA A 25 -9.83 50.56 2.78
C ALA A 25 -9.78 49.04 2.60
N ALA A 26 -10.47 48.51 1.59
CA ALA A 26 -10.34 47.13 1.19
C ALA A 26 -8.86 46.87 0.87
N VAL A 27 -8.18 46.13 1.75
CA VAL A 27 -6.86 45.60 1.46
C VAL A 27 -7.06 44.70 0.24
N PRO A 28 -6.39 44.96 -0.90
CA PRO A 28 -6.52 44.08 -2.05
C PRO A 28 -6.11 42.68 -1.59
N ALA A 29 -6.98 41.70 -1.82
CA ALA A 29 -6.65 40.31 -1.59
C ALA A 29 -5.32 40.04 -2.30
N ALA A 30 -4.28 39.73 -1.53
CA ALA A 30 -2.98 39.42 -2.09
C ALA A 30 -3.20 38.27 -3.08
N ALA A 31 -2.84 38.48 -4.35
CA ALA A 31 -2.92 37.44 -5.35
C ALA A 31 -2.16 36.21 -4.83
N ALA A 32 -2.77 35.03 -4.92
CA ALA A 32 -2.13 33.79 -4.51
C ALA A 32 -0.72 33.71 -5.12
N PRO A 33 0.31 33.30 -4.36
CA PRO A 33 1.66 33.20 -4.88
C PRO A 33 1.67 32.32 -6.13
N LYS A 34 2.41 32.75 -7.16
CA LYS A 34 2.52 32.00 -8.42
C LYS A 34 3.15 30.63 -8.13
N PRO A 35 2.68 29.55 -8.79
CA PRO A 35 3.26 28.23 -8.58
C PRO A 35 4.75 28.20 -8.92
N SER A 36 5.53 27.51 -8.09
CA SER A 36 6.94 27.21 -8.34
C SER A 36 7.11 26.38 -9.62
N SER A 37 8.35 26.28 -10.15
CA SER A 37 8.62 25.40 -11.30
C SER A 37 8.28 23.93 -10.97
N VAL A 38 8.58 23.48 -9.75
CA VAL A 38 8.30 22.13 -9.27
C VAL A 38 6.80 21.83 -9.24
N GLU A 39 5.98 22.76 -8.74
CA GLU A 39 4.51 22.58 -8.72
C GLU A 39 3.92 22.46 -10.13
N LYS A 40 4.48 23.18 -11.11
CA LYS A 40 4.06 23.07 -12.52
C LYS A 40 4.48 21.74 -13.14
N ASP A 41 5.67 21.26 -12.81
CA ASP A 41 6.18 19.98 -13.29
C ASP A 41 5.36 18.82 -12.72
N ILE A 42 5.02 18.84 -11.42
CA ILE A 42 4.11 17.88 -10.80
C ILE A 42 2.74 17.93 -11.49
N ALA A 43 2.17 19.12 -11.69
CA ALA A 43 0.88 19.24 -12.35
C ALA A 43 0.90 18.78 -13.81
N GLN A 44 2.01 18.96 -14.53
CA GLN A 44 2.19 18.41 -15.87
C GLN A 44 2.28 16.88 -15.81
N LEU A 45 3.04 16.33 -14.88
CA LEU A 45 3.21 14.89 -14.72
C LEU A 45 1.89 14.20 -14.38
N GLU A 46 1.07 14.77 -13.50
CA GLU A 46 -0.29 14.29 -13.23
C GLU A 46 -1.14 14.22 -14.49
N ARG A 47 -1.07 15.23 -15.37
CA ARG A 47 -1.79 15.20 -16.66
C ARG A 47 -1.26 14.10 -17.57
N GLU A 48 0.05 13.91 -17.66
CA GLU A 48 0.63 12.81 -18.44
C GLU A 48 0.22 11.45 -17.87
N TYR A 49 0.17 11.30 -16.55
CA TYR A 49 -0.28 10.10 -15.89
C TYR A 49 -1.76 9.79 -16.20
N GLU A 50 -2.65 10.76 -16.03
CA GLU A 50 -4.08 10.62 -16.35
C GLU A 50 -4.33 10.30 -17.83
N ASP A 51 -3.58 10.93 -18.73
CA ASP A 51 -3.66 10.64 -20.16
C ASP A 51 -3.13 9.24 -20.49
N LEU A 52 -2.07 8.78 -19.81
CA LEU A 52 -1.56 7.42 -19.94
C LEU A 52 -2.62 6.42 -19.52
N LEU A 53 -3.23 6.61 -18.34
CA LEU A 53 -4.31 5.76 -17.85
C LEU A 53 -5.46 5.67 -18.87
N LYS A 54 -5.94 6.80 -19.40
CA LYS A 54 -7.00 6.79 -20.43
C LYS A 54 -6.59 6.03 -21.69
N ALA A 55 -5.35 6.20 -22.14
CA ALA A 55 -4.82 5.49 -23.29
C ALA A 55 -4.70 3.98 -23.06
N THR A 56 -4.39 3.54 -21.84
CA THR A 56 -4.26 2.11 -21.49
C THR A 56 -5.59 1.45 -21.11
N TYR A 57 -6.49 2.15 -20.41
CA TYR A 57 -7.80 1.61 -19.99
C TYR A 57 -8.78 1.50 -21.16
N SER A 58 -8.69 2.38 -22.16
CA SER A 58 -9.42 2.19 -23.42
C SER A 58 -8.94 0.96 -24.21
N ALA A 59 -7.82 0.35 -23.80
CA ALA A 59 -7.25 -0.87 -24.36
C ALA A 59 -7.41 -2.12 -23.46
N SER A 60 -8.29 -2.07 -22.43
CA SER A 60 -8.68 -3.18 -21.52
C SER A 60 -7.52 -3.94 -20.88
N ALA A 61 -7.08 -3.56 -19.67
CA ALA A 61 -5.84 -4.13 -19.14
C ALA A 61 -5.55 -4.05 -17.62
N LEU A 62 -6.28 -3.35 -16.75
CA LEU A 62 -5.92 -3.36 -15.33
C LEU A 62 -7.15 -3.76 -14.53
N SER A 63 -7.31 -5.07 -14.28
CA SER A 63 -8.41 -5.61 -13.48
C SER A 63 -7.92 -6.59 -12.42
N GLU A 64 -8.65 -6.63 -11.31
CA GLU A 64 -8.71 -7.67 -10.26
C GLU A 64 -7.59 -7.78 -9.21
N ALA A 65 -6.40 -7.20 -9.40
CA ALA A 65 -5.39 -7.20 -8.32
C ALA A 65 -5.82 -6.26 -7.17
N LYS A 66 -6.22 -6.82 -6.02
CA LYS A 66 -6.45 -6.06 -4.79
C LYS A 66 -5.10 -5.71 -4.15
N PRO A 67 -4.78 -4.42 -3.95
CA PRO A 67 -3.50 -4.02 -3.36
C PRO A 67 -3.50 -4.24 -1.84
N ARG A 68 -2.37 -4.66 -1.26
CA ARG A 68 -2.19 -4.87 0.19
C ARG A 68 -2.49 -3.64 1.05
N ILE A 69 -2.28 -2.45 0.48
CA ILE A 69 -2.76 -1.16 0.98
C ILE A 69 -3.41 -0.47 -0.21
N GLU A 70 -4.63 0.06 -0.04
CA GLU A 70 -5.23 0.92 -1.06
C GLU A 70 -4.31 2.12 -1.32
N ALA A 71 -3.53 2.01 -2.40
CA ALA A 71 -2.62 3.06 -2.80
C ALA A 71 -3.46 4.28 -3.23
N PRO A 72 -3.01 5.51 -2.95
CA PRO A 72 -3.67 6.74 -3.42
C PRO A 72 -3.42 6.98 -4.91
N VAL A 73 -3.38 5.92 -5.71
CA VAL A 73 -3.36 6.02 -7.17
C VAL A 73 -4.75 6.48 -7.59
N SER A 74 -4.84 7.51 -8.44
CA SER A 74 -6.12 7.99 -8.95
C SER A 74 -6.88 6.83 -9.62
N GLY A 75 -7.91 6.34 -8.94
CA GLY A 75 -8.70 5.17 -9.37
C GLY A 75 -9.09 4.20 -8.25
N SER A 76 -8.25 4.03 -7.21
CA SER A 76 -8.63 3.34 -5.96
C SER A 76 -8.82 4.39 -4.88
N GLY A 77 -9.95 5.07 -4.94
CA GLY A 77 -10.31 6.09 -3.95
C GLY A 77 -10.35 5.46 -2.56
N ARG A 78 -9.32 5.73 -1.76
CA ARG A 78 -9.40 5.52 -0.32
C ARG A 78 -10.61 6.30 0.18
N LYS A 79 -11.59 5.60 0.75
CA LYS A 79 -12.63 6.28 1.52
C LYS A 79 -12.00 6.79 2.81
N ALA A 80 -12.40 7.98 3.24
CA ALA A 80 -11.89 8.55 4.49
C ALA A 80 -12.37 7.73 5.70
N GLU A 81 -11.58 7.74 6.78
CA GLU A 81 -11.96 7.20 8.09
C GLU A 81 -13.40 7.63 8.46
N GLY A 82 -14.30 6.66 8.62
CA GLY A 82 -15.70 6.90 9.04
C GLY A 82 -16.75 6.97 7.92
N GLU A 83 -16.42 6.61 6.67
CA GLU A 83 -17.38 6.48 5.57
C GLU A 83 -18.10 5.11 5.51
N PRO A 84 -19.26 5.00 4.84
CA PRO A 84 -20.06 3.78 4.80
C PRO A 84 -19.27 2.57 4.28
N GLY A 85 -19.11 1.56 5.15
CA GLY A 85 -18.34 0.33 4.90
C GLY A 85 -17.44 -0.11 6.06
N ALA A 86 -17.15 0.78 7.03
CA ALA A 86 -16.36 0.45 8.20
C ALA A 86 -17.09 -0.50 9.16
N ILE A 87 -16.37 -1.52 9.63
CA ILE A 87 -16.87 -2.50 10.61
C ILE A 87 -16.94 -1.83 11.99
N PRO A 88 -18.14 -1.68 12.60
CA PRO A 88 -18.28 -0.99 13.88
C PRO A 88 -17.43 -1.61 15.00
N GLY A 89 -16.73 -0.77 15.77
CA GLY A 89 -15.90 -1.21 16.90
C GLY A 89 -14.54 -1.81 16.54
N CYS A 90 -14.15 -1.77 15.25
CA CYS A 90 -12.86 -2.23 14.78
C CYS A 90 -11.82 -1.11 14.77
N THR A 91 -10.56 -1.44 15.09
CA THR A 91 -9.41 -0.53 14.97
C THR A 91 -8.46 -1.09 13.90
N PRO A 92 -8.10 -0.31 12.86
CA PRO A 92 -7.18 -0.79 11.83
C PRO A 92 -5.81 -1.22 12.39
N GLY A 93 -5.16 -2.11 11.66
CA GLY A 93 -3.85 -2.64 12.03
C GLY A 93 -2.73 -1.59 12.00
N PRO A 94 -1.59 -1.85 12.66
CA PRO A 94 -0.51 -0.87 12.78
C PRO A 94 0.11 -0.38 11.46
N GLN A 95 -0.07 -1.07 10.32
CA GLN A 95 0.44 -0.56 9.04
C GLN A 95 -0.27 0.74 8.61
N ASP A 96 -1.56 0.88 8.87
CA ASP A 96 -2.27 2.14 8.60
C ASP A 96 -1.71 3.28 9.46
N SER A 97 -1.38 2.98 10.71
CA SER A 97 -0.72 3.95 11.60
C SER A 97 0.63 4.38 11.05
N GLU A 98 1.47 3.44 10.59
CA GLU A 98 2.78 3.76 10.01
C GLU A 98 2.67 4.51 8.69
N TYR A 99 1.72 4.14 7.82
CA TYR A 99 1.40 4.90 6.60
C TYR A 99 1.03 6.35 6.93
N ASN A 100 0.13 6.55 7.90
CA ASN A 100 -0.33 7.87 8.31
C ASN A 100 0.81 8.69 8.90
N LYS A 101 1.72 8.09 9.68
CA LYS A 101 2.93 8.77 10.20
C LYS A 101 3.86 9.23 9.08
N LEU A 102 4.04 8.41 8.03
CA LEU A 102 4.87 8.76 6.88
C LEU A 102 4.26 9.88 6.03
N ARG A 103 2.93 9.91 5.91
CA ARG A 103 2.20 10.87 5.06
C ARG A 103 1.88 12.19 5.77
N ALA A 104 1.66 12.19 7.08
CA ALA A 104 1.28 13.37 7.87
C ALA A 104 2.22 14.59 7.73
N PRO A 105 3.56 14.46 7.71
CA PRO A 105 4.45 15.62 7.62
C PRO A 105 4.54 16.22 6.21
N LEU A 106 4.00 15.57 5.19
CA LEU A 106 4.09 16.02 3.81
C LEU A 106 3.18 17.23 3.55
N THR A 107 3.69 18.20 2.80
CA THR A 107 2.88 19.25 2.20
C THR A 107 1.94 18.69 1.14
N ASP A 108 0.91 19.44 0.74
CA ASP A 108 -0.03 18.97 -0.29
C ASP A 108 0.65 18.78 -1.66
N VAL A 109 1.68 19.58 -1.95
CA VAL A 109 2.50 19.43 -3.15
C VAL A 109 3.31 18.13 -3.10
N GLU A 110 3.90 17.80 -1.96
CA GLU A 110 4.66 16.56 -1.78
C GLU A 110 3.76 15.32 -1.79
N LYS A 111 2.55 15.39 -1.22
CA LYS A 111 1.56 14.30 -1.31
C LYS A 111 1.21 14.02 -2.76
N ARG A 112 0.91 15.05 -3.55
CA ARG A 112 0.64 14.94 -4.99
C ARG A 112 1.81 14.30 -5.74
N ALA A 113 3.04 14.70 -5.44
CA ALA A 113 4.23 14.11 -6.03
C ALA A 113 4.38 12.63 -5.66
N VAL A 114 4.16 12.26 -4.39
CA VAL A 114 4.16 10.86 -3.93
C VAL A 114 3.09 10.04 -4.64
N ASP A 115 1.89 10.58 -4.80
CA ASP A 115 0.76 9.88 -5.39
C ASP A 115 0.99 9.60 -6.89
N VAL A 116 1.41 10.60 -7.66
CA VAL A 116 1.67 10.43 -9.11
C VAL A 116 2.87 9.53 -9.38
N ILE A 117 3.95 9.65 -8.59
CA ILE A 117 5.14 8.80 -8.74
C ILE A 117 4.84 7.37 -8.31
N GLY A 118 4.17 7.17 -7.17
CA GLY A 118 3.76 5.83 -6.72
C GLY A 118 2.84 5.14 -7.74
N GLY A 119 1.95 5.90 -8.40
CA GLY A 119 1.15 5.38 -9.51
C GLY A 119 1.97 4.93 -10.72
N LEU A 120 3.03 5.66 -11.06
CA LEU A 120 3.95 5.30 -12.15
C LEU A 120 4.84 4.10 -11.80
N ASP A 121 5.35 4.04 -10.57
CA ASP A 121 6.11 2.88 -10.07
C ASP A 121 5.25 1.62 -10.04
N TYR A 122 3.99 1.74 -9.60
CA TYR A 122 3.02 0.64 -9.66
C TYR A 122 2.78 0.17 -11.10
N LEU A 123 2.58 1.08 -12.07
CA LEU A 123 2.41 0.70 -13.48
C LEU A 123 3.64 0.02 -14.06
N TYR A 124 4.84 0.52 -13.72
CA TYR A 124 6.08 -0.10 -14.14
C TYR A 124 6.19 -1.54 -13.60
N ALA A 125 5.99 -1.74 -12.29
CA ALA A 125 6.09 -3.05 -11.65
C ALA A 125 4.99 -4.02 -12.09
N SER A 126 3.78 -3.54 -12.35
CA SER A 126 2.62 -4.37 -12.75
C SER A 126 2.64 -4.80 -14.22
N VAL A 127 3.16 -3.96 -15.13
CA VAL A 127 3.02 -4.19 -16.59
C VAL A 127 4.35 -4.27 -17.34
N VAL A 128 5.38 -3.53 -16.92
CA VAL A 128 6.62 -3.38 -17.71
C VAL A 128 7.73 -4.29 -17.20
N ALA A 129 7.97 -4.25 -15.89
CA ALA A 129 8.98 -5.08 -15.25
C ALA A 129 8.67 -6.57 -15.41
N ASN A 130 9.72 -7.38 -15.45
CA ASN A 130 9.67 -8.83 -15.54
C ASN A 130 10.93 -9.43 -14.92
N ASP A 131 10.88 -10.72 -14.60
CA ASP A 131 11.96 -11.45 -13.93
C ASP A 131 13.01 -12.07 -14.86
N LYS A 132 13.00 -11.71 -16.16
CA LYS A 132 14.06 -12.14 -17.11
C LYS A 132 15.40 -11.44 -16.84
N THR A 133 15.36 -10.32 -16.11
CA THR A 133 16.54 -9.68 -15.55
C THR A 133 16.60 -9.90 -14.04
N PRO A 134 17.79 -10.00 -13.44
CA PRO A 134 17.93 -10.16 -12.00
C PRO A 134 17.11 -9.13 -11.23
N GLN A 135 16.26 -9.63 -10.33
CA GLN A 135 15.47 -8.81 -9.42
C GLN A 135 16.24 -8.62 -8.11
N VAL A 136 16.13 -7.43 -7.54
CA VAL A 136 16.75 -7.06 -6.27
C VAL A 136 15.63 -6.67 -5.32
N PHE A 137 15.60 -7.15 -4.08
CA PHE A 137 14.52 -6.88 -3.13
C PHE A 137 15.05 -6.16 -1.89
N GLY A 138 14.31 -5.17 -1.42
CA GLY A 138 14.76 -4.16 -0.47
C GLY A 138 15.50 -3.02 -1.16
N THR A 139 15.44 -1.84 -0.53
CA THR A 139 16.02 -0.59 -1.03
C THR A 139 17.51 -0.74 -1.38
N ASP A 140 18.23 -1.57 -0.64
CA ASP A 140 19.67 -1.84 -0.83
C ASP A 140 19.94 -3.33 -1.13
N GLY A 141 18.90 -4.10 -1.51
CA GLY A 141 19.01 -5.51 -1.87
C GLY A 141 19.04 -6.49 -0.70
N GLN A 142 18.85 -6.01 0.53
CA GLN A 142 18.94 -6.79 1.77
C GLN A 142 17.96 -7.98 1.86
N TYR A 143 16.87 -7.96 1.08
CA TYR A 143 15.86 -9.02 1.06
C TYR A 143 16.00 -9.98 -0.11
N THR A 144 16.95 -9.74 -1.03
CA THR A 144 17.05 -10.49 -2.29
C THR A 144 17.21 -11.99 -2.10
N ALA A 145 18.13 -12.41 -1.23
CA ALA A 145 18.36 -13.83 -0.95
C ALA A 145 17.15 -14.51 -0.31
N ARG A 146 16.47 -13.81 0.62
CA ARG A 146 15.25 -14.31 1.29
C ARG A 146 14.10 -14.46 0.30
N ALA A 147 13.87 -13.44 -0.54
CA ALA A 147 12.81 -13.46 -1.54
C ALA A 147 13.02 -14.58 -2.57
N ALA A 148 14.26 -14.76 -3.05
CA ALA A 148 14.61 -15.84 -3.97
C ALA A 148 14.38 -17.24 -3.34
N ALA A 149 14.85 -17.45 -2.11
CA ALA A 149 14.64 -18.71 -1.41
C ALA A 149 13.15 -19.01 -1.14
N ALA A 150 12.38 -17.98 -0.78
CA ALA A 150 10.96 -18.09 -0.51
C ALA A 150 10.17 -18.49 -1.76
N ILE A 151 10.38 -17.80 -2.88
CA ILE A 151 9.63 -18.09 -4.12
C ILE A 151 9.98 -19.47 -4.68
N ASP A 152 11.24 -19.89 -4.60
CA ASP A 152 11.65 -21.23 -5.05
C ASP A 152 10.98 -22.32 -4.22
N LYS A 153 10.84 -22.10 -2.91
CA LYS A 153 10.14 -23.04 -2.03
C LYS A 153 8.64 -23.07 -2.29
N LEU A 154 8.01 -21.91 -2.45
CA LEU A 154 6.57 -21.80 -2.74
C LEU A 154 6.21 -22.48 -4.07
N ARG A 155 7.05 -22.33 -5.10
CA ARG A 155 6.90 -23.00 -6.41
C ARG A 155 6.89 -24.52 -6.34
N GLY A 156 7.57 -25.10 -5.34
CA GLY A 156 7.58 -26.56 -5.12
C GLY A 156 6.58 -27.04 -4.08
N PHE A 157 5.88 -26.14 -3.39
CA PHE A 157 5.02 -26.49 -2.26
C PHE A 157 3.58 -26.78 -2.68
N TRP A 158 2.95 -25.83 -3.39
CA TRP A 158 1.57 -25.97 -3.83
C TRP A 158 1.48 -26.75 -5.15
N ASP A 159 0.45 -27.57 -5.28
CA ASP A 159 0.14 -28.35 -6.49
C ASP A 159 -0.58 -27.50 -7.54
N ILE A 160 0.01 -26.36 -7.90
CA ILE A 160 -0.45 -25.47 -8.98
C ILE A 160 0.62 -25.33 -10.05
N GLU A 161 0.26 -24.80 -11.23
CA GLU A 161 1.26 -24.50 -12.25
C GLU A 161 2.10 -23.26 -11.85
N SER A 162 3.31 -23.51 -11.35
CA SER A 162 4.11 -22.49 -10.67
C SER A 162 5.26 -21.91 -11.49
N TRP A 163 5.71 -22.60 -12.55
CA TRP A 163 6.92 -22.27 -13.30
C TRP A 163 6.84 -20.93 -14.06
N ASN A 164 5.62 -20.45 -14.33
CA ASN A 164 5.36 -19.18 -15.03
C ASN A 164 4.95 -18.03 -14.10
N ILE A 165 4.98 -18.22 -12.76
CA ILE A 165 4.76 -17.13 -11.80
C ILE A 165 6.05 -16.32 -11.72
N GLN A 166 6.02 -15.09 -12.23
CA GLN A 166 7.13 -14.16 -12.09
C GLN A 166 7.19 -13.63 -10.66
N LEU A 167 8.41 -13.40 -10.14
CA LEU A 167 8.59 -12.60 -8.93
C LEU A 167 9.24 -11.28 -9.35
N VAL A 168 8.55 -10.16 -9.14
CA VAL A 168 8.96 -8.83 -9.61
C VAL A 168 9.15 -7.89 -8.42
N ALA A 169 10.26 -7.15 -8.42
CA ALA A 169 10.47 -6.11 -7.41
C ALA A 169 9.70 -4.83 -7.79
N HIS A 170 9.05 -4.21 -6.80
CA HIS A 170 8.47 -2.89 -6.93
C HIS A 170 9.30 -1.90 -6.11
N LYS A 171 9.94 -0.96 -6.80
CA LYS A 171 10.91 -0.04 -6.22
C LYS A 171 10.56 1.40 -6.55
N GLY A 172 10.51 2.27 -5.54
CA GLY A 172 10.37 3.70 -5.79
C GLY A 172 11.53 4.32 -6.57
N THR A 173 12.70 3.66 -6.56
CA THR A 173 13.88 4.10 -7.32
C THR A 173 13.77 3.81 -8.82
N ASP A 174 12.77 3.03 -9.26
CA ASP A 174 12.54 2.80 -10.68
C ASP A 174 12.04 4.07 -11.38
N ALA A 175 11.18 4.87 -10.72
CA ALA A 175 10.76 6.18 -11.21
C ALA A 175 11.89 7.21 -11.33
N ALA A 176 13.01 7.01 -10.63
CA ALA A 176 14.20 7.85 -10.81
C ALA A 176 14.89 7.63 -12.17
N SER A 177 14.65 6.51 -12.86
CA SER A 177 15.24 6.22 -14.18
C SER A 177 14.38 6.78 -15.32
N PRO A 178 14.88 7.74 -16.10
CA PRO A 178 14.19 8.23 -17.29
C PRO A 178 13.87 7.11 -18.29
N GLU A 179 14.75 6.10 -18.41
CA GLU A 179 14.58 4.97 -19.33
C GLU A 179 13.41 4.09 -18.92
N LYS A 180 13.32 3.72 -17.64
CA LYS A 180 12.20 2.90 -17.12
C LYS A 180 10.88 3.65 -17.23
N MET A 181 10.86 4.93 -16.89
CA MET A 181 9.64 5.74 -17.02
C MET A 181 9.25 5.95 -18.49
N THR A 182 10.21 6.07 -19.40
CA THR A 182 9.93 6.09 -20.85
C THR A 182 9.25 4.80 -21.28
N GLN A 183 9.68 3.63 -20.78
CA GLN A 183 9.02 2.35 -21.07
C GLN A 183 7.59 2.29 -20.52
N THR A 184 7.36 2.85 -19.32
CA THR A 184 6.02 2.97 -18.73
C THR A 184 5.10 3.83 -19.59
N PHE A 185 5.53 5.03 -19.98
CA PHE A 185 4.71 5.91 -20.83
C PHE A 185 4.53 5.38 -22.26
N ALA A 186 5.48 4.60 -22.78
CA ALA A 186 5.38 3.97 -24.10
C ALA A 186 4.25 2.94 -24.21
N ARG A 187 3.59 2.58 -23.09
CA ARG A 187 2.39 1.74 -23.08
C ARG A 187 1.16 2.44 -23.68
N GLY A 188 1.13 3.77 -23.68
CA GLY A 188 0.02 4.55 -24.25
C GLY A 188 0.44 5.69 -25.17
N PHE A 189 1.71 6.11 -25.14
CA PHE A 189 2.18 7.29 -25.87
C PHE A 189 3.15 6.97 -27.01
N ALA A 190 3.18 7.86 -28.01
CA ALA A 190 4.18 7.84 -29.06
C ALA A 190 5.60 8.10 -28.49
N PRO A 191 6.67 7.59 -29.11
CA PRO A 191 8.01 7.57 -28.52
C PRO A 191 8.53 8.93 -28.01
N ALA A 192 8.32 10.01 -28.76
CA ALA A 192 8.78 11.35 -28.36
C ALA A 192 8.07 11.88 -27.11
N ARG A 193 6.75 11.65 -27.00
CA ARG A 193 5.97 12.03 -25.80
C ARG A 193 6.35 11.16 -24.61
N ALA A 194 6.51 9.85 -24.83
CA ALA A 194 6.93 8.92 -23.78
C ALA A 194 8.30 9.30 -23.19
N ALA A 195 9.28 9.64 -24.04
CA ALA A 195 10.59 10.10 -23.59
C ALA A 195 10.53 11.41 -22.79
N ALA A 196 9.73 12.38 -23.24
CA ALA A 196 9.54 13.64 -22.53
C ALA A 196 8.86 13.45 -21.16
N ALA A 197 7.81 12.63 -21.10
CA ALA A 197 7.12 12.30 -19.85
C ALA A 197 8.00 11.49 -18.89
N GLY A 198 8.81 10.55 -19.41
CA GLY A 198 9.77 9.79 -18.62
C GLY A 198 10.86 10.65 -18.00
N ALA A 199 11.39 11.62 -18.76
CA ALA A 199 12.34 12.60 -18.24
C ALA A 199 11.71 13.52 -17.17
N LEU A 200 10.45 13.93 -17.37
CA LEU A 200 9.71 14.71 -16.37
C LEU A 200 9.49 13.95 -15.06
N ALA A 201 9.13 12.67 -15.13
CA ALA A 201 8.96 11.82 -13.94
C ALA A 201 10.26 11.74 -13.12
N SER A 202 11.37 11.38 -13.78
CA SER A 202 12.69 11.34 -13.15
C SER A 202 13.10 12.69 -12.55
N LYS A 203 12.85 13.80 -13.26
CA LYS A 203 13.08 15.15 -12.75
C LYS A 203 12.32 15.41 -11.44
N VAL A 204 11.02 15.10 -11.40
CA VAL A 204 10.18 15.29 -10.20
C VAL A 204 10.73 14.48 -9.02
N VAL A 205 11.14 13.22 -9.25
CA VAL A 205 11.75 12.35 -8.22
C VAL A 205 13.01 12.96 -7.60
N HIS A 206 13.82 13.66 -8.39
CA HIS A 206 15.06 14.29 -7.92
C HIS A 206 14.87 15.70 -7.34
N GLU A 207 13.87 16.46 -7.80
CA GLU A 207 13.64 17.85 -7.35
C GLU A 207 12.75 17.96 -6.11
N VAL A 208 11.87 16.98 -5.85
CA VAL A 208 11.00 16.97 -4.67
C VAL A 208 11.71 16.24 -3.51
N PRO A 209 12.14 16.94 -2.44
CA PRO A 209 12.93 16.31 -1.36
C PRO A 209 12.21 15.15 -0.67
N ALA A 210 10.89 15.24 -0.52
CA ALA A 210 10.08 14.19 0.07
C ALA A 210 10.14 12.85 -0.68
N LEU A 211 10.46 12.84 -1.97
CA LEU A 211 10.59 11.60 -2.75
C LEU A 211 11.92 10.89 -2.51
N GLN A 212 12.91 11.57 -1.90
CA GLN A 212 14.19 11.00 -1.49
C GLN A 212 14.92 10.27 -2.64
N GLY A 213 14.83 10.81 -3.87
CA GLY A 213 15.40 10.15 -5.06
C GLY A 213 14.78 8.78 -5.34
N GLY A 214 13.51 8.57 -4.97
CA GLY A 214 12.79 7.31 -5.12
C GLY A 214 12.86 6.40 -3.89
N ARG A 215 13.57 6.81 -2.82
CA ARG A 215 13.71 6.00 -1.60
C ARG A 215 12.58 6.20 -0.58
N ASN A 216 11.61 7.06 -0.87
CA ASN A 216 10.45 7.19 0.00
C ASN A 216 9.63 5.88 -0.02
N PRO A 217 9.42 5.21 1.14
CA PRO A 217 8.71 3.94 1.19
C PRO A 217 7.28 4.02 0.66
N LEU A 218 6.63 5.21 0.70
CA LEU A 218 5.28 5.40 0.17
C LEU A 218 5.16 5.08 -1.34
N LEU A 219 6.26 5.14 -2.09
CA LEU A 219 6.26 4.91 -3.54
C LEU A 219 6.12 3.42 -3.92
N SER A 220 6.51 2.52 -3.02
CA SER A 220 6.48 1.07 -3.25
C SER A 220 5.81 0.32 -2.11
N LEU A 221 4.83 0.97 -1.48
CA LEU A 221 4.09 0.47 -0.32
C LEU A 221 2.97 -0.48 -0.75
N ASN A 222 3.32 -1.51 -1.51
CA ASN A 222 2.35 -2.50 -1.95
C ASN A 222 3.02 -3.84 -2.24
N ALA A 223 2.28 -4.92 -2.03
CA ALA A 223 2.56 -6.24 -2.58
C ALA A 223 1.24 -6.77 -3.16
N PHE A 224 1.30 -7.49 -4.28
CA PHE A 224 0.11 -8.04 -4.91
C PHE A 224 0.45 -9.22 -5.82
N ALA A 225 -0.57 -10.03 -6.12
CA ALA A 225 -0.54 -11.06 -7.13
C ALA A 225 -1.42 -10.68 -8.33
N SER A 226 -0.92 -10.91 -9.54
CA SER A 226 -1.67 -10.74 -10.79
C SER A 226 -1.93 -12.10 -11.45
N PRO A 227 -3.14 -12.34 -11.96
CA PRO A 227 -3.47 -13.56 -12.69
C PRO A 227 -2.82 -13.60 -14.09
N PRO A 228 -2.83 -14.75 -14.78
CA PRO A 228 -2.27 -14.90 -16.13
C PRO A 228 -2.87 -13.97 -17.21
N GLY A 229 -4.11 -13.49 -17.01
CA GLY A 229 -4.82 -12.62 -17.96
C GLY A 229 -4.41 -11.15 -17.91
N ASP A 230 -3.65 -10.75 -16.88
CA ASP A 230 -3.19 -9.37 -16.76
C ASP A 230 -2.14 -9.05 -17.84
N PRO A 231 -1.95 -7.77 -18.23
CA PRO A 231 -0.97 -7.36 -19.25
C PRO A 231 0.47 -7.70 -18.89
N GLY A 232 0.77 -7.73 -17.59
CA GLY A 232 2.05 -8.22 -17.09
C GLY A 232 2.16 -9.75 -17.05
N GLY A 233 1.04 -10.46 -17.22
CA GLY A 233 0.92 -11.88 -17.00
C GLY A 233 1.04 -12.26 -15.54
N LYS A 234 1.04 -13.57 -15.29
CA LYS A 234 1.06 -14.18 -13.96
C LYS A 234 2.30 -13.76 -13.17
N ARG A 235 2.12 -13.02 -12.08
CA ARG A 235 3.23 -12.49 -11.26
C ARG A 235 2.84 -12.26 -9.80
N ILE A 236 3.86 -12.24 -8.95
CA ILE A 236 3.83 -11.65 -7.62
C ILE A 236 4.75 -10.44 -7.67
N VAL A 237 4.22 -9.29 -7.24
CA VAL A 237 4.97 -8.04 -7.12
C VAL A 237 5.21 -7.79 -5.64
N LEU A 238 6.47 -7.59 -5.27
CA LEU A 238 6.89 -7.33 -3.89
C LEU A 238 7.52 -5.95 -3.78
N GLY A 239 6.84 -5.04 -3.07
CA GLY A 239 7.29 -3.67 -2.88
C GLY A 239 8.27 -3.49 -1.73
N ASP A 240 9.36 -2.79 -2.00
CA ASP A 240 10.38 -2.49 -1.00
C ASP A 240 9.82 -1.65 0.16
N GLY A 241 8.95 -0.68 -0.17
CA GLY A 241 8.27 0.15 0.81
C GLY A 241 7.33 -0.62 1.73
N ALA A 242 6.66 -1.66 1.22
CA ALA A 242 5.82 -2.54 2.05
C ALA A 242 6.68 -3.33 3.06
N LEU A 243 7.80 -3.89 2.62
CA LEU A 243 8.73 -4.60 3.50
C LEU A 243 9.38 -3.68 4.54
N GLU A 244 9.69 -2.44 4.16
CA GLU A 244 10.19 -1.44 5.10
C GLU A 244 9.14 -1.06 6.15
N LEU A 245 7.87 -0.93 5.74
CA LEU A 245 6.78 -0.66 6.67
C LEU A 245 6.58 -1.82 7.65
N ASP A 246 6.60 -3.06 7.16
CA ASP A 246 6.53 -4.25 8.01
C ASP A 246 7.68 -4.26 9.03
N ALA A 247 8.90 -3.91 8.60
CA ALA A 247 10.05 -3.82 9.49
C ALA A 247 9.89 -2.72 10.56
N ARG A 248 9.35 -1.55 10.20
CA ARG A 248 9.05 -0.45 11.14
C ARG A 248 7.96 -0.84 12.15
N ALA A 249 6.99 -1.66 11.72
CA ALA A 249 5.96 -2.23 12.58
C ALA A 249 6.46 -3.39 13.46
N GLY A 250 7.73 -3.80 13.33
CA GLY A 250 8.36 -4.83 14.15
C GLY A 250 8.34 -6.24 13.56
N PHE A 251 7.97 -6.39 12.28
CA PHE A 251 7.80 -7.68 11.60
C PHE A 251 8.90 -8.00 10.57
N GLY A 252 10.05 -7.30 10.60
CA GLY A 252 11.11 -7.47 9.60
C GLY A 252 11.69 -8.88 9.50
N ASP A 253 11.61 -9.65 10.59
CA ASP A 253 12.08 -11.05 10.63
C ASP A 253 11.15 -11.99 9.86
N VAL A 254 9.87 -11.65 9.70
CA VAL A 254 8.85 -12.50 9.04
C VAL A 254 8.25 -11.88 7.77
N SER A 255 8.59 -10.63 7.44
CA SER A 255 7.94 -9.87 6.37
C SER A 255 8.13 -10.46 4.98
N VAL A 256 9.34 -10.89 4.62
CA VAL A 256 9.63 -11.32 3.25
C VAL A 256 8.89 -12.60 2.88
N GLU A 257 9.12 -13.68 3.63
CA GLU A 257 8.49 -14.98 3.37
C GLU A 257 6.98 -14.92 3.68
N GLY A 258 6.58 -14.17 4.71
CA GLY A 258 5.17 -14.00 5.09
C GLY A 258 4.36 -13.32 4.00
N THR A 259 4.81 -12.14 3.54
CA THR A 259 4.14 -11.39 2.46
C THR A 259 4.17 -12.18 1.16
N LEU A 260 5.31 -12.80 0.78
CA LEU A 260 5.36 -13.63 -0.42
C LEU A 260 4.44 -14.85 -0.33
N ALA A 261 4.34 -15.51 0.82
CA ALA A 261 3.44 -16.65 0.99
C ALA A 261 1.96 -16.23 0.91
N HIS A 262 1.61 -15.05 1.41
CA HIS A 262 0.28 -14.46 1.25
C HIS A 262 -0.03 -14.21 -0.24
N GLU A 263 0.84 -13.49 -0.96
CA GLU A 263 0.63 -13.23 -2.40
C GLU A 263 0.62 -14.53 -3.23
N TYR A 264 1.36 -15.54 -2.81
CA TYR A 264 1.28 -16.86 -3.43
C TYR A 264 -0.06 -17.55 -3.15
N GLY A 265 -0.67 -17.29 -1.99
CA GLY A 265 -2.03 -17.72 -1.68
C GLY A 265 -3.06 -17.19 -2.68
N HIS A 266 -2.89 -15.95 -3.16
CA HIS A 266 -3.69 -15.43 -4.27
C HIS A 266 -3.44 -16.20 -5.58
N GLN A 267 -2.19 -16.58 -5.88
CA GLN A 267 -1.89 -17.44 -7.03
C GLN A 267 -2.54 -18.84 -6.92
N VAL A 268 -2.66 -19.38 -5.71
CA VAL A 268 -3.43 -20.61 -5.44
C VAL A 268 -4.90 -20.40 -5.75
N ASN A 269 -5.50 -19.29 -5.30
CA ASN A 269 -6.87 -18.92 -5.63
C ASN A 269 -7.10 -18.82 -7.15
N PHE A 270 -6.23 -18.11 -7.88
CA PHE A 270 -6.32 -17.96 -9.35
C PHE A 270 -6.27 -19.31 -10.08
N ALA A 271 -5.40 -20.22 -9.64
CA ALA A 271 -5.25 -21.55 -10.24
C ALA A 271 -6.52 -22.41 -10.12
N HIS A 272 -7.40 -22.10 -9.15
CA HIS A 272 -8.64 -22.82 -8.88
C HIS A 272 -9.90 -22.02 -9.22
N HIS A 273 -9.76 -20.88 -9.92
CA HIS A 273 -10.87 -19.95 -10.20
C HIS A 273 -11.67 -19.58 -8.93
N ASN A 274 -10.98 -19.51 -7.79
CA ASN A 274 -11.57 -19.11 -6.52
C ASN A 274 -11.34 -17.62 -6.31
N SER A 275 -12.32 -16.80 -6.71
CA SER A 275 -12.27 -15.33 -6.59
C SER A 275 -13.39 -14.82 -5.68
N PRO A 276 -13.27 -14.96 -4.34
CA PRO A 276 -14.26 -14.40 -3.43
C PRO A 276 -14.27 -12.88 -3.50
N GLU A 277 -15.46 -12.30 -3.51
CA GLU A 277 -15.64 -10.84 -3.48
C GLU A 277 -15.70 -10.27 -2.05
N ASP A 278 -15.88 -11.14 -1.05
CA ASP A 278 -15.92 -10.80 0.37
C ASP A 278 -14.53 -10.92 1.04
N GLU A 279 -14.48 -10.78 2.36
CA GLU A 279 -13.24 -10.81 3.15
C GLU A 279 -12.49 -12.15 3.01
N SER A 280 -13.16 -13.24 2.61
CA SER A 280 -12.48 -14.51 2.34
C SER A 280 -11.46 -14.43 1.19
N GLY A 281 -11.54 -13.39 0.36
CA GLY A 281 -10.55 -13.02 -0.64
C GLY A 281 -9.14 -12.82 -0.06
N GLU A 282 -9.03 -12.23 1.14
CA GLU A 282 -7.75 -11.95 1.82
C GLU A 282 -7.46 -12.92 2.97
N LEU A 283 -8.49 -13.33 3.71
CA LEU A 283 -8.34 -14.29 4.81
C LEU A 283 -7.92 -15.68 4.30
N GLY A 284 -8.34 -16.08 3.10
CA GLY A 284 -7.91 -17.33 2.48
C GLY A 284 -6.39 -17.37 2.26
N PRO A 285 -5.83 -16.40 1.53
CA PRO A 285 -4.38 -16.22 1.40
C PRO A 285 -3.62 -16.16 2.74
N ASP A 286 -4.14 -15.48 3.76
CA ASP A 286 -3.56 -15.51 5.12
C ASP A 286 -3.48 -16.94 5.67
N ALA A 287 -4.56 -17.72 5.54
CA ALA A 287 -4.59 -19.12 5.95
C ALA A 287 -3.63 -20.00 5.14
N TYR A 288 -3.52 -19.80 3.82
CA TYR A 288 -2.61 -20.58 2.98
C TYR A 288 -1.15 -20.27 3.33
N ALA A 289 -0.84 -18.99 3.56
CA ALA A 289 0.46 -18.56 4.03
C ALA A 289 0.80 -19.18 5.38
N GLY A 290 -0.10 -19.08 6.37
CA GLY A 290 0.11 -19.71 7.69
C GLY A 290 0.36 -21.22 7.60
N TYR A 291 -0.36 -21.91 6.73
CA TYR A 291 -0.12 -23.33 6.46
C TYR A 291 1.28 -23.57 5.88
N PHE A 292 1.67 -22.86 4.81
CA PHE A 292 3.00 -22.97 4.21
C PHE A 292 4.11 -22.68 5.22
N LEU A 293 3.97 -21.62 6.01
CA LEU A 293 5.01 -21.16 6.92
C LEU A 293 5.25 -22.15 8.06
N ALA A 294 4.20 -22.76 8.60
CA ALA A 294 4.31 -23.77 9.66
C ALA A 294 4.67 -25.17 9.15
N HIS A 295 4.38 -25.51 7.89
CA HIS A 295 4.54 -26.87 7.37
C HIS A 295 6.01 -27.31 7.26
N ALA A 296 6.32 -28.56 7.61
CA ALA A 296 7.69 -29.10 7.61
C ALA A 296 8.37 -29.10 6.22
N LYS A 297 7.57 -29.19 5.14
CA LYS A 297 8.03 -29.02 3.75
C LYS A 297 7.95 -27.58 3.24
N GLY A 298 7.25 -26.70 3.95
CA GLY A 298 7.20 -25.27 3.69
C GLY A 298 8.27 -24.56 4.53
N ALA A 299 8.03 -23.36 5.06
CA ALA A 299 9.10 -22.62 5.76
C ALA A 299 9.57 -23.29 7.07
N ALA A 300 8.75 -24.18 7.64
CA ALA A 300 9.01 -24.88 8.90
C ALA A 300 9.37 -23.92 10.05
N TRP A 301 8.68 -22.79 10.11
CA TRP A 301 8.86 -21.78 11.15
C TRP A 301 8.53 -22.33 12.53
N ASP A 302 9.21 -21.80 13.55
CA ASP A 302 8.89 -22.10 14.93
C ASP A 302 7.62 -21.35 15.38
N ALA A 303 7.12 -21.68 16.58
CA ALA A 303 5.90 -21.08 17.11
C ALA A 303 6.00 -19.55 17.28
N ARG A 304 7.21 -19.00 17.48
CA ARG A 304 7.40 -17.55 17.60
C ARG A 304 7.19 -16.88 16.25
N ALA A 305 7.88 -17.35 15.20
CA ALA A 305 7.75 -16.79 13.85
C ALA A 305 6.34 -16.97 13.27
N GLN A 306 5.68 -18.09 13.57
CA GLN A 306 4.26 -18.30 13.26
C GLN A 306 3.39 -17.22 13.94
N GLN A 307 3.54 -17.03 15.25
CA GLN A 307 2.80 -16.00 15.96
C GLN A 307 3.07 -14.60 15.40
N GLU A 308 4.32 -14.25 15.12
CA GLU A 308 4.71 -12.99 14.50
C GLU A 308 4.02 -12.79 13.13
N PHE A 309 3.91 -13.84 12.31
CA PHE A 309 3.18 -13.79 11.04
C PHE A 309 1.66 -13.58 11.22
N ALA A 310 1.04 -14.23 12.20
CA ALA A 310 -0.37 -14.00 12.49
C ALA A 310 -0.62 -12.53 12.89
N TYR A 311 0.32 -11.88 13.59
CA TYR A 311 0.26 -10.45 13.88
C TYR A 311 0.60 -9.56 12.67
N LEU A 312 1.52 -9.98 11.80
CA LEU A 312 1.76 -9.31 10.52
C LEU A 312 0.48 -9.30 9.68
N SER A 313 -0.20 -10.44 9.54
CA SER A 313 -1.48 -10.55 8.84
C SER A 313 -2.53 -9.61 9.46
N ALA A 314 -2.62 -9.59 10.80
CA ALA A 314 -3.49 -8.65 11.52
C ALA A 314 -3.17 -7.18 11.21
N SER A 315 -1.88 -6.85 11.01
CA SER A 315 -1.44 -5.48 10.77
C SER A 315 -1.94 -4.88 9.46
N ASN A 316 -2.38 -5.73 8.54
CA ASN A 316 -2.99 -5.38 7.27
C ASN A 316 -4.53 -5.37 7.30
N GLY A 317 -5.16 -5.61 8.44
CA GLY A 317 -6.61 -5.48 8.56
C GLY A 317 -7.01 -4.01 8.60
N ASP A 318 -7.86 -3.58 7.69
CA ASP A 318 -8.29 -2.18 7.50
C ASP A 318 -9.67 -1.89 8.11
N CYS A 319 -10.31 -2.91 8.69
CA CYS A 319 -11.67 -2.83 9.23
C CYS A 319 -12.73 -2.52 8.17
N GLU A 320 -12.46 -2.82 6.91
CA GLU A 320 -13.42 -2.75 5.82
C GLU A 320 -13.82 -4.15 5.35
N HIS A 321 -14.93 -4.23 4.62
CA HIS A 321 -15.43 -5.46 4.01
C HIS A 321 -14.59 -5.93 2.79
N SER A 322 -13.36 -5.43 2.64
CA SER A 322 -12.42 -5.70 1.56
C SER A 322 -11.21 -6.53 2.05
N HIS A 323 -10.55 -6.11 3.13
CA HIS A 323 -9.39 -6.80 3.72
C HIS A 323 -9.67 -7.44 5.09
N GLY A 324 -10.87 -7.23 5.65
CA GLY A 324 -11.30 -7.79 6.92
C GLY A 324 -10.67 -7.11 8.15
N THR A 325 -11.14 -7.51 9.33
CA THR A 325 -10.60 -6.96 10.59
C THR A 325 -9.24 -7.58 10.92
N PRO A 326 -8.38 -6.89 11.69
CA PRO A 326 -7.14 -7.47 12.21
C PRO A 326 -7.33 -8.83 12.90
N GLU A 327 -8.39 -9.00 13.68
CA GLU A 327 -8.73 -10.24 14.38
C GLU A 327 -9.10 -11.37 13.41
N GLN A 328 -9.84 -11.05 12.34
CA GLN A 328 -10.20 -12.02 11.32
C GLN A 328 -8.97 -12.52 10.56
N ARG A 329 -8.11 -11.60 10.11
CA ARG A 329 -6.85 -11.91 9.42
C ARG A 329 -5.92 -12.75 10.29
N LYS A 330 -5.72 -12.33 11.54
CA LYS A 330 -4.95 -13.10 12.53
C LYS A 330 -5.50 -14.51 12.73
N ALA A 331 -6.81 -14.64 12.87
CA ALA A 331 -7.45 -15.93 13.08
C ALA A 331 -7.34 -16.85 11.86
N ALA A 332 -7.40 -16.29 10.65
CA ALA A 332 -7.21 -17.03 9.41
C ALA A 332 -5.78 -17.58 9.28
N ALA A 333 -4.76 -16.74 9.49
CA ALA A 333 -3.36 -17.16 9.52
C ALA A 333 -3.12 -18.29 10.55
N ALA A 334 -3.55 -18.08 11.79
CA ALA A 334 -3.43 -19.07 12.86
C ALA A 334 -4.20 -20.38 12.58
N TRP A 335 -5.33 -20.30 11.88
CA TRP A 335 -6.05 -21.50 11.45
C TRP A 335 -5.23 -22.32 10.45
N GLY A 336 -4.56 -21.64 9.50
CA GLY A 336 -3.66 -22.25 8.52
C GLY A 336 -2.48 -22.96 9.17
N GLU A 337 -1.80 -22.28 10.09
CA GLU A 337 -0.71 -22.84 10.90
C GLU A 337 -1.15 -24.10 11.62
N LYS A 338 -2.31 -24.06 12.28
CA LYS A 338 -2.89 -25.21 12.97
C LYS A 338 -3.10 -26.40 12.02
N GLN A 339 -3.55 -26.19 10.78
CA GLN A 339 -3.71 -27.29 9.83
C GLN A 339 -2.38 -28.01 9.54
N ALA A 340 -1.26 -27.27 9.49
CA ALA A 340 0.06 -27.85 9.27
C ALA A 340 0.58 -28.62 10.49
N LEU A 341 0.29 -28.12 11.69
CA LEU A 341 0.78 -28.68 12.96
C LEU A 341 -0.02 -29.89 13.45
N THR A 342 -1.32 -29.98 13.11
CA THR A 342 -2.21 -31.04 13.62
C THR A 342 -2.53 -32.11 12.59
N GLN A 343 -1.91 -32.10 11.41
CA GLN A 343 -2.11 -33.15 10.42
C GLN A 343 -1.39 -34.45 10.81
N ASP A 344 -2.00 -35.60 10.49
CA ASP A 344 -1.45 -36.92 10.85
C ASP A 344 -0.06 -37.18 10.26
N ASN A 345 0.17 -36.70 9.04
CA ASN A 345 1.46 -36.82 8.37
C ASN A 345 2.07 -35.43 8.11
N PRO A 346 3.06 -34.99 8.91
CA PRO A 346 3.66 -33.66 8.79
C PRO A 346 4.46 -33.46 7.50
N ASN A 347 4.75 -34.54 6.75
CA ASN A 347 5.46 -34.48 5.47
C ASN A 347 4.53 -34.44 4.26
N LYS A 348 3.22 -34.63 4.44
CA LYS A 348 2.25 -34.63 3.35
C LYS A 348 1.61 -33.26 3.23
N ILE A 349 1.88 -32.57 2.12
CA ILE A 349 1.21 -31.32 1.79
C ILE A 349 -0.25 -31.62 1.41
N VAL A 350 -1.18 -30.87 1.99
CA VAL A 350 -2.61 -30.90 1.63
C VAL A 350 -2.76 -30.28 0.23
N PRO A 351 -3.44 -30.96 -0.72
CA PRO A 351 -3.72 -30.38 -2.03
C PRO A 351 -4.41 -29.02 -1.92
N SER A 352 -4.00 -28.06 -2.75
CA SER A 352 -4.46 -26.68 -2.71
C SER A 352 -5.99 -26.55 -2.84
N ALA A 353 -6.63 -27.30 -3.75
CA ALA A 353 -8.09 -27.36 -3.86
C ALA A 353 -8.75 -27.81 -2.55
N THR A 354 -8.19 -28.82 -1.88
CA THR A 354 -8.68 -29.29 -0.58
C THR A 354 -8.48 -28.25 0.52
N MET A 355 -7.36 -27.50 0.49
CA MET A 355 -7.14 -26.41 1.43
C MET A 355 -8.18 -25.30 1.27
N ILE A 356 -8.47 -24.88 0.02
CA ILE A 356 -9.53 -23.92 -0.30
C ILE A 356 -10.87 -24.40 0.25
N GLU A 357 -11.27 -25.64 -0.02
CA GLU A 357 -12.53 -26.20 0.49
C GLU A 357 -12.62 -26.23 2.02
N LYS A 358 -11.52 -26.58 2.69
CA LYS A 358 -11.44 -26.55 4.16
C LYS A 358 -11.60 -25.12 4.68
N PHE A 359 -10.90 -24.16 4.08
CA PHE A 359 -10.98 -22.77 4.49
C PHE A 359 -12.37 -22.18 4.27
N ARG A 360 -13.03 -22.45 3.13
CA ARG A 360 -14.42 -22.02 2.85
C ARG A 360 -15.41 -22.51 3.92
N LYS A 361 -15.18 -23.69 4.51
CA LYS A 361 -16.00 -24.22 5.63
C LYS A 361 -15.66 -23.56 6.96
N GLU A 362 -14.45 -23.05 7.13
CA GLU A 362 -14.04 -22.33 8.34
C GLU A 362 -14.47 -20.87 8.32
N TYR A 363 -14.38 -20.21 7.16
CA TYR A 363 -14.60 -18.77 6.98
C TYR A 363 -15.86 -18.24 7.71
N PRO A 364 -17.06 -18.86 7.63
CA PRO A 364 -18.24 -18.37 8.37
C PRO A 364 -18.07 -18.32 9.90
N LYS A 365 -17.12 -19.07 10.47
CA LYS A 365 -16.80 -19.06 11.90
C LYS A 365 -15.88 -17.90 12.28
N LEU A 366 -15.09 -17.41 11.33
CA LEU A 366 -14.22 -16.24 11.48
C LEU A 366 -15.01 -14.93 11.39
N MET A 367 -16.13 -14.95 10.66
CA MET A 367 -17.02 -13.79 10.45
C MET A 367 -17.98 -13.50 11.61
N LYS A 368 -18.05 -14.36 12.64
CA LYS A 368 -18.98 -14.12 13.74
C LYS A 368 -18.56 -12.87 14.53
N PRO A 369 -19.46 -11.89 14.72
CA PRO A 369 -19.19 -10.82 15.66
C PRO A 369 -19.07 -11.45 17.05
N ARG A 370 -18.02 -11.12 17.77
CA ARG A 370 -17.93 -11.40 19.20
C ARG A 370 -18.02 -10.06 19.92
N PRO A 371 -18.60 -10.13 21.12
CA PRO A 371 -19.94 -9.66 21.54
C PRO A 371 -20.38 -8.28 21.05
#